data_AF-A0AAN6M1R8-F1
#
_entry.id   AF-A0AAN6M1R8-F1
#
_cell.length_a   1.000
_cell.length_b   1.000
_cell.length_c   1.000
_cell.angle_alpha   90.00
_cell.angle_beta   90.00
_cell.angle_gamma   90.00
#
_symmetry.space_group_name_H-M   'P 1'
#
loop_
_entity.id
_entity.type
_entity.pdbx_description
1 polymer ?
#
loop_
_entity_poly.entity_id
_entity_poly.type
_entity_poly.pdbx_seq_one_letter_code
_entity_poly.pdbx_strand_id
1 'polypeptide(L)'
;MRVQSIFALAFAAVATAQTPDKPIEFVMSIFEKSLTCEGSGKAVFGNGCQDRTLPKGGSALVRISTASKYGFVTGYSGTNCTGTPVVVFTKEDGCTSFDDLEVKSWIGKPPFSEDPTV
;
A
#
# COMPACT_ATOMS: atom_id res chain seq x y z
N MET A 1 60.78 -23.36 -2.10
CA MET A 1 60.54 -22.08 -2.81
C MET A 1 59.12 -22.11 -3.40
N ARG A 2 58.39 -21.01 -3.17
CA ARG A 2 57.16 -20.53 -3.85
C ARG A 2 55.82 -21.24 -3.65
N VAL A 3 55.15 -20.72 -2.61
CA VAL A 3 53.72 -20.40 -2.45
C VAL A 3 53.04 -19.99 -3.77
N GLN A 4 51.84 -20.53 -4.01
CA GLN A 4 50.83 -19.89 -4.88
C GLN A 4 49.47 -19.94 -4.18
N SER A 5 49.16 -18.86 -3.46
CA SER A 5 47.81 -18.56 -2.96
C SER A 5 47.06 -17.80 -4.04
N ILE A 6 46.00 -18.38 -4.57
CA ILE A 6 45.09 -17.71 -5.51
C ILE A 6 44.07 -16.95 -4.66
N PHE A 7 44.21 -15.63 -4.58
CA PHE A 7 43.19 -14.73 -4.05
C PHE A 7 42.09 -14.56 -5.10
N ALA A 8 40.90 -15.10 -4.84
CA ALA A 8 39.71 -14.80 -5.61
C ALA A 8 39.16 -13.43 -5.18
N LEU A 9 39.17 -12.46 -6.09
CA LEU A 9 38.54 -11.16 -5.92
C LEU A 9 37.01 -11.31 -6.02
N ALA A 10 36.32 -11.14 -4.91
CA ALA A 10 34.87 -11.00 -4.88
C ALA A 10 34.48 -9.60 -5.38
N PHE A 11 33.77 -9.51 -6.50
CA PHE A 11 33.14 -8.28 -6.95
C PHE A 11 31.86 -8.07 -6.12
N ALA A 12 31.88 -7.11 -5.20
CA ALA A 12 30.68 -6.63 -4.54
C ALA A 12 29.85 -5.83 -5.56
N ALA A 13 28.71 -6.38 -6.00
CA ALA A 13 27.74 -5.64 -6.77
C ALA A 13 27.16 -4.53 -5.89
N VAL A 14 27.45 -3.28 -6.24
CA VAL A 14 26.84 -2.10 -5.60
C VAL A 14 25.39 -2.05 -6.09
N ALA A 15 24.45 -2.50 -5.24
CA ALA A 15 23.03 -2.31 -5.50
C ALA A 15 22.73 -0.80 -5.47
N THR A 16 22.40 -0.22 -6.62
CA THR A 16 21.93 1.16 -6.69
C THR A 16 20.53 1.20 -6.06
N ALA A 17 20.41 1.81 -4.88
CA ALA A 17 19.11 2.15 -4.32
C ALA A 17 18.45 3.15 -5.27
N GLN A 18 17.42 2.70 -6.00
CA GLN A 18 16.60 3.58 -6.82
C GLN A 18 15.79 4.47 -5.87
N THR A 19 16.19 5.74 -5.73
CA THR A 19 15.35 6.74 -5.07
C THR A 19 14.09 6.90 -5.92
N PRO A 20 12.88 6.64 -5.38
CA PRO A 20 11.66 6.83 -6.17
C PRO A 20 11.53 8.29 -6.61
N ASP A 21 11.39 8.54 -7.92
CA ASP A 21 11.30 9.89 -8.51
C ASP A 21 10.10 10.70 -8.03
N LYS A 22 9.14 10.06 -7.35
CA LYS A 22 7.97 10.68 -6.74
C LYS A 22 7.75 10.08 -5.34
N PRO A 23 7.40 10.90 -4.33
CA PRO A 23 7.01 10.39 -3.01
C PRO A 23 5.86 9.39 -3.15
N ILE A 24 5.87 8.32 -2.35
CA ILE A 24 4.76 7.37 -2.28
C ILE A 24 3.57 8.05 -1.61
N GLU A 25 2.43 8.05 -2.29
CA GLU A 25 1.20 8.70 -1.81
C GLU A 25 0.50 7.92 -0.70
N PHE A 26 0.59 6.59 -0.71
CA PHE A 26 0.07 5.79 0.40
C PHE A 26 0.75 4.43 0.47
N VAL A 27 0.71 3.84 1.67
CA VAL A 27 1.16 2.48 1.95
C VAL A 27 0.11 1.81 2.83
N MET A 28 -0.27 0.59 2.46
CA MET A 28 -1.14 -0.25 3.27
C MET A 28 -0.77 -1.73 3.12
N SER A 29 -1.28 -2.54 4.02
CA SER A 29 -1.21 -4.00 3.94
C SER A 29 -2.62 -4.58 3.80
N ILE A 30 -2.78 -5.53 2.88
CA ILE A 30 -4.03 -6.25 2.65
C ILE A 30 -3.85 -7.70 3.08
N PHE A 31 -4.79 -8.20 3.87
CA PHE A 31 -4.79 -9.57 4.39
C PHE A 31 -6.02 -10.28 3.85
N GLU A 32 -5.87 -10.97 2.72
CA GLU A 32 -7.00 -11.57 1.98
C GLU A 32 -7.68 -12.74 2.71
N LYS A 33 -7.06 -13.25 3.79
CA LYS A 33 -7.51 -14.45 4.53
C LYS A 33 -7.56 -14.25 6.04
N SER A 34 -7.53 -13.01 6.50
CA SER A 34 -7.58 -12.65 7.92
C SER A 34 -8.48 -11.44 8.08
N LEU A 35 -9.32 -11.45 9.12
CA LEU A 35 -10.12 -10.31 9.53
C LEU A 35 -9.40 -9.43 10.56
N THR A 36 -8.26 -9.88 11.08
CA THR A 36 -7.54 -9.29 12.22
C THR A 36 -6.21 -8.65 11.84
N CYS A 37 -5.88 -8.61 10.53
CA CYS A 37 -4.59 -8.15 10.02
C CYS A 37 -3.40 -8.92 10.60
N GLU A 38 -3.61 -10.21 10.87
CA GLU A 38 -2.59 -11.12 11.37
C GLU A 38 -1.99 -11.94 10.23
N GLY A 39 -0.73 -12.35 10.42
CA GLY A 39 0.02 -13.13 9.44
C GLY A 39 0.61 -12.29 8.30
N SER A 40 0.78 -12.90 7.14
CA SER A 40 1.46 -12.27 5.99
C SER A 40 0.47 -11.49 5.13
N GLY A 41 0.44 -10.17 5.32
CA GLY A 41 -0.27 -9.24 4.44
C GLY A 41 0.52 -8.92 3.17
N LYS A 42 -0.19 -8.58 2.10
CA LYS A 42 0.38 -8.04 0.85
C LYS A 42 0.46 -6.52 0.94
N ALA A 43 1.63 -5.96 0.71
CA ALA A 43 1.78 -4.51 0.65
C ALA A 43 1.12 -3.95 -0.62
N VAL A 44 0.35 -2.87 -0.46
CA VAL A 44 -0.18 -2.05 -1.55
C VAL A 44 0.34 -0.64 -1.33
N PHE A 45 1.03 -0.11 -2.32
CA PHE A 45 1.60 1.22 -2.29
C PHE A 45 1.71 1.74 -3.70
N GLY A 46 1.74 3.06 -3.84
CA GLY A 46 1.94 3.71 -5.11
C GLY A 46 1.43 5.14 -5.11
N ASN A 47 1.38 5.71 -6.30
CA ASN A 47 0.92 7.06 -6.56
C ASN A 47 -0.32 6.99 -7.44
N GLY A 48 -1.35 7.75 -7.08
CA GLY A 48 -2.67 7.64 -7.69
C GLY A 48 -3.34 6.29 -7.41
N CYS A 49 -4.23 5.89 -8.32
CA CYS A 49 -5.05 4.71 -8.13
C CYS A 49 -4.23 3.41 -8.25
N GLN A 50 -4.46 2.48 -7.33
CA GLN A 50 -3.86 1.14 -7.35
C GLN A 50 -4.94 0.07 -7.43
N ASP A 51 -4.93 -0.70 -8.51
CA ASP A 51 -5.82 -1.85 -8.70
C ASP A 51 -5.31 -3.07 -7.95
N ARG A 52 -5.85 -3.24 -6.74
CA ARG A 52 -5.53 -4.32 -5.82
C ARG A 52 -6.80 -4.78 -5.12
N THR A 53 -7.27 -5.96 -5.50
CA THR A 53 -8.49 -6.52 -4.92
C THR A 53 -8.22 -7.05 -3.51
N LEU A 54 -9.00 -6.59 -2.55
CA LEU A 54 -9.25 -7.26 -1.28
C LEU A 54 -10.56 -8.04 -1.41
N PRO A 55 -10.53 -9.39 -1.43
CA PRO A 55 -11.74 -10.19 -1.47
C PRO A 55 -12.52 -10.05 -0.16
N LYS A 56 -13.80 -10.44 -0.22
CA LYS A 56 -14.64 -10.59 0.97
C LYS A 56 -13.98 -11.54 1.97
N GLY A 57 -14.09 -11.23 3.26
CA GLY A 57 -13.50 -12.01 4.35
C GLY A 57 -12.03 -11.68 4.64
N GLY A 58 -11.53 -10.54 4.15
CA GLY A 58 -10.18 -10.06 4.42
C GLY A 58 -10.13 -8.80 5.28
N SER A 59 -8.94 -8.27 5.51
CA SER A 59 -8.72 -7.04 6.26
C SER A 59 -7.68 -6.14 5.59
N ALA A 60 -7.71 -4.86 5.96
CA ALA A 60 -6.73 -3.89 5.51
C ALA A 60 -6.16 -3.09 6.69
N LEU A 61 -4.91 -2.69 6.54
CA LEU A 61 -4.17 -1.91 7.52
C LEU A 61 -3.40 -0.81 6.81
N VAL A 62 -3.88 0.42 6.97
CA VAL A 62 -3.23 1.61 6.40
C VAL A 62 -2.03 1.98 7.26
N ARG A 63 -0.88 2.22 6.61
CA ARG A 63 0.35 2.66 7.27
C ARG A 63 0.58 4.15 7.10
N ILE A 64 0.46 4.62 5.86
CA ILE A 64 0.77 6.00 5.48
C ILE A 64 -0.22 6.45 4.42
N SER A 65 -0.64 7.71 4.50
CA SER A 65 -1.22 8.43 3.35
C SER A 65 -0.76 9.89 3.32
N THR A 66 -0.02 10.26 2.29
CA THR A 66 0.54 11.59 2.07
C THR A 66 -0.16 12.38 0.96
N ALA A 67 -0.99 11.73 0.14
CA ALA A 67 -1.76 12.41 -0.91
C ALA A 67 -2.98 13.19 -0.38
N SER A 68 -3.27 13.05 0.91
CA SER A 68 -4.35 13.74 1.60
C SER A 68 -3.81 14.51 2.80
N LYS A 69 -4.32 15.72 3.02
CA LYS A 69 -3.95 16.54 4.19
C LYS A 69 -4.36 15.85 5.49
N TYR A 70 -5.47 15.12 5.46
CA TYR A 70 -6.00 14.39 6.61
C TYR A 70 -5.66 12.89 6.60
N GLY A 71 -4.72 12.45 5.75
CA GLY A 71 -4.26 11.07 5.72
C GLY A 71 -5.31 10.07 5.20
N PHE A 72 -6.19 10.51 4.29
CA PHE A 72 -7.23 9.64 3.76
C PHE A 72 -6.69 8.51 2.88
N VAL A 73 -7.24 7.30 3.03
CA VAL A 73 -7.14 6.23 2.01
C VAL A 73 -8.55 5.74 1.69
N THR A 74 -8.90 5.74 0.40
CA THR A 74 -10.23 5.36 -0.07
C THR A 74 -10.17 4.08 -0.88
N GLY A 75 -11.06 3.14 -0.55
CA GLY A 75 -11.29 1.92 -1.31
C GLY A 75 -12.54 2.01 -2.16
N TYR A 76 -12.49 1.49 -3.39
CA TYR A 76 -13.60 1.52 -4.35
C TYR A 76 -14.08 0.11 -4.74
N SER A 77 -15.37 0.00 -5.06
CA SER A 77 -15.98 -1.25 -5.53
C SER A 77 -15.58 -1.65 -6.95
N GLY A 78 -15.06 -0.70 -7.75
CA GLY A 78 -14.56 -0.91 -9.11
C GLY A 78 -13.05 -0.82 -9.21
N THR A 79 -12.48 -1.27 -10.33
CA THR A 79 -11.08 -1.01 -10.69
C THR A 79 -10.93 0.44 -11.17
N ASN A 80 -9.69 0.90 -11.29
CA ASN A 80 -9.31 2.27 -11.63
C ASN A 80 -9.95 3.33 -10.72
N CYS A 81 -10.25 2.99 -9.46
CA CYS A 81 -10.86 3.87 -8.47
C CYS A 81 -12.20 4.44 -8.95
N THR A 82 -12.96 3.58 -9.64
CA THR A 82 -14.31 3.87 -10.14
C THR A 82 -15.38 3.17 -9.30
N GLY A 83 -16.64 3.57 -9.49
CA GLY A 83 -17.77 3.02 -8.75
C GLY A 83 -17.94 3.67 -7.39
N THR A 84 -18.56 2.93 -6.47
CA THR A 84 -18.91 3.46 -5.14
C THR A 84 -17.69 3.38 -4.22
N PRO A 85 -17.37 4.46 -3.47
CA PRO A 85 -16.46 4.36 -2.34
C PRO A 85 -17.05 3.43 -1.29
N VAL A 86 -16.35 2.34 -0.96
CA VAL A 86 -16.83 1.32 -0.01
C VAL A 86 -16.16 1.42 1.35
N VAL A 87 -15.03 2.13 1.43
CA VAL A 87 -14.33 2.42 2.69
C VAL A 87 -13.48 3.68 2.55
N VAL A 88 -13.38 4.41 3.66
CA VAL A 88 -12.54 5.60 3.77
C VAL A 88 -11.84 5.55 5.14
N PHE A 89 -10.51 5.47 5.11
CA PHE A 89 -9.66 5.52 6.31
C PHE A 89 -9.20 6.95 6.56
N THR A 90 -9.24 7.42 7.80
CA THR A 90 -8.72 8.74 8.23
C THR A 90 -7.52 8.65 9.17
N LYS A 91 -7.15 7.42 9.58
CA LYS A 91 -6.14 7.20 10.62
C LYS A 91 -5.18 6.10 10.19
N GLU A 92 -3.89 6.39 10.35
CA GLU A 92 -2.81 5.42 10.21
C GLU A 92 -2.87 4.39 11.35
N ASP A 93 -2.57 3.12 11.04
CA ASP A 93 -2.46 1.96 11.94
C ASP A 93 -3.77 1.33 12.49
N GLY A 94 -4.93 1.61 11.91
CA GLY A 94 -6.16 0.86 12.19
C GLY A 94 -6.27 -0.40 11.31
N CYS A 95 -6.32 -1.60 11.91
CA CYS A 95 -6.78 -2.78 11.19
C CYS A 95 -8.30 -2.70 11.01
N THR A 96 -8.78 -2.94 9.80
CA THR A 96 -10.21 -2.96 9.50
C THR A 96 -10.58 -4.22 8.75
N SER A 97 -11.59 -4.93 9.24
CA SER A 97 -12.15 -6.13 8.63
C SER A 97 -13.18 -5.80 7.55
N PHE A 98 -13.26 -6.66 6.54
CA PHE A 98 -14.18 -6.57 5.42
C PHE A 98 -14.85 -7.92 5.20
N ASP A 99 -15.78 -8.27 6.09
CA ASP A 99 -16.38 -9.61 6.16
C ASP A 99 -17.19 -9.94 4.89
N ASP A 100 -18.02 -9.00 4.43
CA ASP A 100 -18.98 -9.16 3.33
C ASP A 100 -18.72 -8.23 2.13
N LEU A 101 -17.74 -7.34 2.26
CA LEU A 101 -17.37 -6.33 1.27
C LEU A 101 -16.11 -6.70 0.51
N GLU A 102 -16.15 -6.49 -0.81
CA GLU A 102 -14.99 -6.58 -1.69
C GLU A 102 -14.55 -5.16 -2.06
N VAL A 103 -13.24 -4.91 -2.02
CA VAL A 103 -12.64 -3.64 -2.46
C VAL A 103 -11.72 -3.95 -3.63
N LYS A 104 -11.87 -3.26 -4.77
CA LYS A 104 -11.13 -3.58 -6.00
C LYS A 104 -9.95 -2.65 -6.28
N SER A 105 -9.99 -1.44 -5.76
CA SER A 105 -8.92 -0.46 -5.97
C SER A 105 -8.84 0.55 -4.84
N TRP A 106 -7.69 1.21 -4.74
CA TRP A 106 -7.32 2.07 -3.60
C TRP A 106 -6.62 3.35 -4.05
N ILE A 107 -6.81 4.42 -3.31
CA ILE A 107 -6.10 5.69 -3.53
C ILE A 107 -5.89 6.45 -2.22
N GLY A 108 -4.75 7.12 -2.09
CA GLY A 108 -4.39 7.95 -0.92
C GLY A 108 -5.10 9.30 -0.82
N LYS A 109 -6.36 9.39 -1.25
CA LYS A 109 -7.14 10.64 -1.22
C LYS A 109 -8.61 10.37 -0.91
N PRO A 110 -9.37 11.32 -0.34
CA PRO A 110 -10.78 11.14 -0.08
C PRO A 110 -11.60 11.20 -1.39
N PRO A 111 -12.84 10.66 -1.37
CA PRO A 111 -13.75 10.74 -2.52
C PRO A 111 -14.43 12.11 -2.65
N PHE A 112 -14.09 13.08 -1.80
CA PHE A 112 -14.66 14.43 -1.73
C PHE A 112 -13.54 15.48 -1.66
N SER A 113 -13.90 16.75 -1.85
CA SER A 113 -12.97 17.86 -1.66
C SER A 113 -12.61 18.02 -0.18
N GLU A 114 -11.33 18.17 0.13
CA GLU A 114 -10.85 18.47 1.50
C GLU A 114 -10.89 19.98 1.83
N ASP A 115 -11.41 20.82 0.92
CA ASP A 115 -11.53 22.26 1.14
C ASP A 115 -12.61 22.55 2.21
N PRO A 116 -12.26 23.17 3.35
CA PRO A 116 -13.21 23.47 4.42
C PRO A 116 -14.23 24.57 4.07
N THR A 117 -14.13 25.19 2.89
CA THR A 117 -15.00 26.30 2.47
C THR A 117 -16.13 25.89 1.52
N VAL A 118 -16.24 24.60 1.20
CA VAL A 118 -17.29 24.01 0.34
C VAL A 118 -18.34 23.30 1.18
#